data_AF-A0A5K0X769-F1
#
_entry.id   AF-A0A5K0X769-F1
#
_cell.length_a   1.000
_cell.length_b   1.000
_cell.length_c   1.000
_cell.angle_alpha   90.00
_cell.angle_beta   90.00
_cell.angle_gamma   90.00
#
_symmetry.space_group_name_H-M   'P 1'
#
loop_
_entity.id
_entity.type
_entity.pdbx_description
1 polymer ?
#
loop_
_entity_poly.entity_id
_entity_poly.type
_entity_poly.pdbx_seq_one_letter_code
_entity_poly.pdbx_strand_id
1 'polypeptide(L)' 'LRIAPPEAPVTGYMFGKGVYFADMFSKSANYCYAYNSGSRSGVLLLCE' A
#
# COMPACT_ATOMS: atom_id res chain seq x y z
N LEU A 1 -9.63 -2.14 5.38
CA LEU A 1 -8.80 -2.56 4.22
C LEU A 1 -9.66 -3.45 3.32
N ARG A 2 -9.54 -3.39 1.99
CA ARG A 2 -10.33 -4.18 1.03
C ARG A 2 -9.42 -4.88 0.02
N ILE A 3 -9.82 -6.05 -0.47
CA ILE A 3 -9.13 -6.79 -1.53
C ILE A 3 -9.59 -6.27 -2.89
N ALA A 4 -8.70 -6.28 -3.89
CA ALA A 4 -9.04 -5.92 -5.27
C ALA A 4 -10.17 -6.79 -5.83
N PRO A 5 -11.06 -6.24 -6.68
CA PRO A 5 -12.21 -6.96 -7.20
C PRO A 5 -11.79 -8.11 -8.15
N PRO A 6 -12.63 -9.13 -8.36
CA PRO A 6 -12.27 -10.30 -9.17
C PRO A 6 -11.98 -9.97 -10.63
N GLU A 7 -12.52 -8.87 -11.17
CA GLU A 7 -12.31 -8.41 -12.55
C GLU A 7 -10.94 -7.73 -12.76
N ALA A 8 -10.30 -7.22 -11.70
CA ALA A 8 -9.02 -6.54 -11.83
C ALA A 8 -7.93 -7.51 -12.34
N PRO A 9 -7.07 -7.11 -13.30
CA PRO A 9 -5.99 -7.96 -13.76
C PRO A 9 -5.01 -8.27 -12.62
N VAL A 10 -4.44 -9.47 -12.59
CA VAL A 10 -3.48 -9.87 -11.53
C VAL A 10 -2.11 -9.22 -11.68
N THR A 11 -1.83 -8.62 -12.84
CA THR A 11 -0.59 -7.91 -13.12
C THR A 11 -0.49 -6.65 -12.27
N GLY A 12 0.62 -6.47 -11.55
CA GLY A 12 0.84 -5.36 -10.64
C GLY A 12 0.67 -5.71 -9.15
N TYR A 13 0.17 -6.92 -8.84
CA TYR A 13 0.16 -7.46 -7.49
C TYR A 13 1.27 -8.50 -7.32
N MET A 14 2.23 -8.25 -6.44
CA MET A 14 3.42 -9.09 -6.29
C MET A 14 3.10 -10.54 -5.89
N PHE A 15 2.07 -10.74 -5.08
CA PHE A 15 1.63 -12.05 -4.57
C PHE A 15 0.12 -12.27 -4.77
N GLY A 16 -0.46 -11.69 -5.83
CA GLY A 16 -1.90 -11.79 -6.11
C GLY A 16 -2.76 -10.82 -5.32
N LYS A 17 -4.09 -10.94 -5.41
CA LYS A 17 -5.01 -9.97 -4.80
C LYS A 17 -5.07 -10.17 -3.28
N GLY A 18 -4.70 -9.15 -2.53
CA GLY A 18 -4.69 -9.21 -1.07
C GLY A 18 -4.45 -7.85 -0.44
N VAL A 19 -4.46 -7.83 0.88
CA VAL A 19 -4.02 -6.68 1.68
C VAL A 19 -2.57 -6.91 2.07
N TYR A 20 -1.72 -5.92 1.81
CA TYR A 20 -0.28 -6.03 1.98
C TYR A 20 0.17 -5.22 3.20
N PHE A 21 1.00 -5.85 4.04
CA PHE A 21 1.60 -5.24 5.22
C PHE A 21 3.12 -5.38 5.17
N ALA A 22 3.82 -4.59 5.97
CA ALA A 22 5.26 -4.70 6.18
C ALA A 22 5.60 -4.54 7.65
N ASP A 23 6.63 -5.27 8.09
CA ASP A 23 7.25 -5.17 9.41
C ASP A 23 8.14 -3.91 9.55
N MET A 24 8.63 -3.37 8.44
CA MET A 24 9.42 -2.15 8.38
C MET A 24 8.61 -0.96 7.86
N PHE A 25 8.59 0.13 8.64
CA PHE A 25 7.89 1.37 8.27
C PHE A 25 8.34 1.96 6.93
N SER A 26 9.65 1.93 6.64
CA SER A 26 10.21 2.52 5.41
C SER A 26 9.65 1.86 4.14
N LYS A 27 9.35 0.56 4.17
CA LYS A 27 8.77 -0.16 3.04
C LYS A 27 7.34 0.31 2.76
N SER A 28 6.51 0.44 3.80
CA SER A 28 5.14 0.94 3.68
C SER A 28 5.08 2.45 3.38
N ALA A 29 6.02 3.24 3.89
CA ALA A 29 6.06 4.69 3.70
C ALA A 29 6.20 5.11 2.23
N ASN A 30 6.84 4.29 1.39
CA ASN A 30 6.93 4.53 -0.05
C ASN A 30 5.55 4.57 -0.73
N TYR A 31 4.55 3.89 -0.17
CA TYR A 31 3.17 3.89 -0.67
C TYR A 31 2.37 5.12 -0.23
N CYS A 32 2.90 5.98 0.66
CA CYS A 32 2.26 7.26 1.02
C CYS A 32 2.40 8.32 -0.09
N TYR A 33 3.38 8.19 -0.99
CA TYR A 33 3.66 9.13 -2.09
C TYR A 33 3.79 10.61 -1.65
N ALA A 34 4.23 10.86 -0.40
CA ALA A 34 4.22 12.19 0.20
C ALA A 34 5.03 13.21 -0.61
N TYR A 35 6.28 12.88 -0.96
CA TYR A 35 7.19 13.79 -1.67
C TYR A 35 6.63 14.33 -3.01
N ASN A 36 6.04 13.45 -3.83
CA ASN A 36 5.54 13.82 -5.15
C ASN A 36 4.11 14.36 -5.15
N SER A 37 3.38 14.22 -4.04
CA SER A 37 2.01 14.75 -3.88
C SER A 37 1.96 16.24 -3.51
N GLY A 38 3.10 16.86 -3.22
CA GLY A 38 3.18 18.21 -2.65
C GLY A 38 2.77 18.29 -1.18
N SER A 39 2.30 17.18 -0.59
CA SER A 39 2.01 17.07 0.85
C SER A 39 3.29 16.81 1.65
N ARG A 40 3.45 17.51 2.78
CA ARG A 40 4.55 17.28 3.74
C ARG A 40 4.23 16.23 4.81
N SER A 41 2.99 15.75 4.83
CA SER A 41 2.50 14.80 5.83
C SER A 41 2.01 13.53 5.14
N GLY A 42 2.30 12.37 5.74
CA GLY A 42 1.80 11.05 5.33
C GLY A 42 1.18 10.33 6.52
N VAL A 43 0.27 9.39 6.24
CA VAL A 43 -0.40 8.57 7.27
C VAL A 43 -0.02 7.11 7.05
N LEU A 44 0.29 6.42 8.15
CA LEU A 44 0.57 4.99 8.20
C LEU A 44 -0.45 4.30 9.09
N LEU A 45 -0.81 3.07 8.74
CA LEU A 45 -1.72 2.23 9.51
C LEU A 45 -0.93 1.06 10.11
N LEU A 46 -1.08 0.85 11.42
CA LEU A 46 -0.61 -0.34 12.12
C LEU A 46 -1.82 -1.23 12.41
N CYS A 47 -1.71 -2.53 12.12
CA CYS A 47 -2.76 -3.52 12.38
C CYS A 47 -2.16 -4.74 13.09
N GLU A 48 -2.97 -5.41 13.90
CA GLU A 48 -2.69 -6.74 14.46
C GLU A 48 -2.84 -7.84 13.40
#